data_AF-A8ZTF4-F1
#
_entry.id   AF-A8ZTF4-F1
#
_cell.length_a   1.000
_cell.length_b   1.000
_cell.length_c   1.000
_cell.angle_alpha   90.00
_cell.angle_beta   90.00
_cell.angle_gamma   90.00
#
_symmetry.space_group_name_H-M   'P 1'
#
loop_
_entity.id
_entity.type
_entity.pdbx_description
1 polymer ?
#
loop_
_entity_poly.entity_id
_entity_poly.type
_entity_poly.pdbx_seq_one_letter_code
_entity_poly.pdbx_strand_id
1 'polypeptide(L)'
;MPEDKKKEKVLHARISQDLEEQIRKEAGSLGVSVSNLVRNILSNTFDLVENIVTDSADISRSARRRSASPVDGTRPSGPVAPDPVSESGRVVAWQEAIMNLNAVCSQCNTILEKGSRAAIAVVEGTGPRPALCLTCLKEITHEDQNRSDNNE
;
A
#
# COMPACT_ATOMS: atom_id res chain seq x y z
N MET A 1 35.55 -7.75 -8.03
CA MET A 1 34.59 -6.63 -7.95
C MET A 1 34.20 -6.48 -6.49
N PRO A 2 34.64 -5.45 -5.75
CA PRO A 2 34.20 -5.25 -4.38
C PRO A 2 32.81 -4.60 -4.38
N GLU A 3 31.88 -5.16 -3.62
CA GLU A 3 30.51 -4.65 -3.51
C GLU A 3 30.48 -3.33 -2.73
N ASP A 4 29.88 -2.29 -3.34
CA ASP A 4 29.59 -1.03 -2.67
C ASP A 4 28.55 -1.25 -1.58
N LYS A 5 29.01 -1.36 -0.33
CA LYS A 5 28.17 -1.23 0.86
C LYS A 5 27.35 0.06 0.74
N LYS A 6 26.05 -0.04 0.50
CA LYS A 6 25.12 1.09 0.34
C LYS A 6 25.30 2.09 1.48
N LYS A 7 25.94 3.22 1.19
CA LYS A 7 26.12 4.30 2.16
C LYS A 7 24.76 4.96 2.41
N GLU A 8 24.34 5.00 3.66
CA GLU A 8 23.18 5.77 4.07
C GLU A 8 23.42 7.25 3.73
N LYS A 9 22.48 7.85 2.98
CA LYS A 9 22.54 9.26 2.59
C LYS A 9 21.59 10.05 3.47
N VAL A 10 22.09 11.13 4.07
CA VAL A 10 21.30 12.05 4.89
C VAL A 10 20.73 13.16 4.00
N LEU A 11 19.42 13.37 4.09
CA LEU A 11 18.72 14.45 3.40
C LEU A 11 18.46 15.59 4.39
N HIS A 12 18.93 16.78 4.05
CA HIS A 12 18.56 18.02 4.76
C HIS A 12 17.59 18.81 3.90
N ALA A 13 16.45 19.18 4.47
CA ALA A 13 15.42 19.98 3.82
C ALA A 13 15.08 21.20 4.68
N ARG A 14 14.72 22.31 4.04
CA ARG A 14 14.17 23.48 4.73
C ARG A 14 12.65 23.36 4.76
N ILE A 15 12.07 23.47 5.95
CA ILE A 15 10.62 23.39 6.18
C ILE A 15 10.19 24.50 7.14
N SER A 16 8.89 24.81 7.17
CA SER A 16 8.36 25.71 8.19
C SER A 16 8.40 25.05 9.57
N GLN A 17 8.46 25.88 10.61
CA GLN A 17 8.46 25.41 12.00
C GLN A 17 7.19 24.62 12.32
N ASP A 18 6.03 25.10 11.87
CA ASP A 18 4.74 24.43 12.08
C ASP A 18 4.72 23.01 11.47
N LEU A 19 5.32 22.85 10.29
CA LEU A 19 5.40 21.55 9.62
C LEU A 19 6.33 20.59 10.37
N GLU A 20 7.45 21.08 10.90
CA GLU A 20 8.35 20.27 11.72
C GLU A 20 7.65 19.74 12.99
N GLU A 21 6.90 20.62 13.67
CA GLU A 21 6.17 20.27 14.89
C GLU A 21 5.08 19.24 14.61
N GLN A 22 4.32 19.43 13.52
CA GLN A 22 3.32 18.48 13.09
C GLN A 22 3.93 17.10 12.80
N ILE A 23 5.04 17.04 12.06
CA ILE A 23 5.72 15.78 11.75
C ILE A 23 6.19 15.07 13.04
N ARG A 24 6.74 15.82 14.00
CA ARG A 24 7.20 15.26 15.28
C ARG A 24 6.02 14.69 16.09
N LYS A 25 4.92 15.43 16.17
CA LYS A 25 3.70 15.00 16.87
C LYS A 25 3.14 13.71 16.26
N GLU A 26 3.04 13.68 14.94
CA GLU A 26 2.52 12.53 14.20
C GLU A 26 3.42 11.30 14.43
N ALA A 27 4.74 11.46 14.28
CA ALA A 27 5.70 10.38 14.53
C ALA A 27 5.60 9.84 15.96
N GLY A 28 5.46 10.74 16.95
CA GLY A 28 5.27 10.37 18.35
C GLY A 28 3.98 9.58 18.59
N SER A 29 2.87 9.97 17.97
CA SER A 29 1.59 9.25 18.08
C SER A 29 1.66 7.82 17.52
N LEU A 30 2.49 7.63 16.49
CA LEU A 30 2.72 6.34 15.83
C LEU A 30 3.85 5.52 16.50
N GLY A 31 4.53 6.06 17.51
CA GLY A 31 5.64 5.38 18.20
C GLY A 31 6.89 5.17 17.32
N VAL A 32 7.05 5.93 16.24
CA VAL A 32 8.16 5.80 15.29
C VAL A 32 9.04 7.06 15.29
N SER A 33 10.25 6.94 14.73
CA SER A 33 11.10 8.12 14.55
C SER A 33 10.61 9.00 13.39
N VAL A 34 10.87 10.30 13.48
CA VAL A 34 10.58 11.27 12.40
C VAL A 34 11.19 10.83 11.07
N SER A 35 12.45 10.37 11.10
CA SER A 35 13.12 9.88 9.90
C SER A 35 12.41 8.67 9.27
N ASN A 36 11.84 7.78 10.08
CA ASN A 36 11.07 6.63 9.59
C ASN A 36 9.74 7.07 8.98
N LEU A 37 9.02 7.98 9.64
CA LEU A 37 7.78 8.54 9.12
C LEU A 37 7.99 9.23 7.78
N VAL A 38 8.98 10.13 7.70
CA VAL A 38 9.30 10.86 6.46
C VAL A 38 9.72 9.90 5.35
N ARG A 39 10.52 8.88 5.66
CA ARG A 39 10.90 7.86 4.68
C ARG A 39 9.67 7.13 4.14
N ASN A 40 8.77 6.68 5.02
CA ASN A 40 7.58 5.94 4.63
C ASN A 40 6.63 6.79 3.77
N ILE A 41 6.41 8.05 4.15
CA ILE A 41 5.59 8.98 3.37
C ILE A 41 6.20 9.18 1.98
N LEU A 42 7.49 9.50 1.89
CA LEU A 42 8.14 9.74 0.60
C LEU A 42 8.08 8.49 -0.28
N SER A 43 8.40 7.30 0.25
CA SER A 43 8.28 6.04 -0.48
C SER A 43 6.87 5.80 -1.03
N ASN A 44 5.84 5.94 -0.18
CA ASN A 44 4.45 5.74 -0.62
C ASN A 44 4.02 6.79 -1.66
N THR A 45 4.45 8.05 -1.55
CA THR A 45 4.09 9.08 -2.54
C THR A 45 4.70 8.81 -3.91
N PHE A 46 5.92 8.26 -3.98
CA PHE A 46 6.52 7.88 -5.25
C PHE A 46 5.80 6.67 -5.86
N ASP A 47 5.44 5.66 -5.06
CA ASP A 47 4.72 4.49 -5.54
C ASP A 47 3.32 4.85 -6.09
N LEU A 48 2.64 5.86 -5.51
CA LEU A 48 1.32 6.30 -5.98
C LEU A 48 1.38 7.03 -7.33
N VAL A 49 2.42 7.82 -7.59
CA VAL A 49 2.53 8.63 -8.82
C VAL A 49 2.90 7.77 -10.03
N GLU A 50 3.71 6.72 -9.84
CA GLU A 50 4.09 5.81 -10.93
C GLU A 50 2.89 5.04 -11.50
N ASN A 51 1.87 4.76 -10.68
CA ASN A 51 0.68 4.00 -11.09
C ASN A 51 -0.35 4.82 -11.91
N ILE A 52 -0.38 6.15 -11.77
CA ILE A 52 -1.34 7.01 -12.52
C ILE A 52 -0.91 7.18 -13.99
N VAL A 53 0.39 7.22 -14.25
CA VAL A 53 0.91 7.33 -15.63
C VAL A 53 0.69 6.02 -16.39
N THR A 54 0.66 4.88 -15.70
CA THR A 54 0.34 3.58 -16.31
C THR A 54 -1.15 3.45 -16.64
N ASP A 55 -2.04 3.90 -15.76
CA ASP A 55 -3.49 3.87 -16.00
C ASP A 55 -3.92 4.74 -17.20
N SER A 56 -3.29 5.89 -17.41
CA SER A 56 -3.60 6.78 -18.54
C SER A 56 -3.29 6.14 -19.91
N ALA A 57 -2.23 5.30 -19.97
CA ALA A 57 -1.86 4.58 -21.18
C ALA A 57 -2.79 3.39 -21.48
N ASP A 58 -3.37 2.77 -20.45
CA ASP A 58 -4.30 1.64 -20.61
C ASP A 58 -5.76 2.07 -20.82
N ILE A 59 -6.17 3.25 -20.33
CA ILE A 59 -7.46 3.85 -20.68
C ILE A 59 -7.53 4.18 -22.19
N SER A 60 -6.43 4.62 -22.80
CA SER A 60 -6.35 4.88 -24.25
C SER A 60 -6.45 3.61 -25.10
N ARG A 61 -5.97 2.45 -24.60
CA ARG A 61 -6.10 1.15 -25.28
C ARG A 61 -7.48 0.53 -25.11
N SER A 62 -8.13 0.71 -23.95
CA SER A 62 -9.48 0.20 -23.71
C SER A 62 -10.58 1.03 -24.38
N ALA A 63 -10.36 2.32 -24.65
CA ALA A 63 -11.28 3.16 -25.42
C ALA A 63 -11.37 2.75 -26.90
N ARG A 64 -10.25 2.33 -27.53
CA ARG A 64 -10.25 1.91 -28.95
C ARG A 64 -10.96 0.58 -29.19
N ARG A 65 -11.05 -0.29 -28.18
CA ARG A 65 -11.71 -1.60 -28.29
C ARG A 65 -13.23 -1.56 -28.10
N ARG A 66 -13.79 -0.44 -27.63
CA ARG A 66 -15.24 -0.28 -27.40
C ARG A 66 -15.98 0.46 -28.51
N SER A 67 -15.28 0.95 -29.54
CA SER A 67 -15.88 1.81 -30.58
C SER A 67 -16.16 1.12 -31.92
N ALA A 68 -16.09 -0.21 -31.98
CA ALA A 68 -16.49 -0.96 -33.17
C ALA A 68 -17.88 -1.59 -32.96
N SER A 69 -18.87 -0.87 -33.51
CA SER A 69 -20.24 -1.27 -33.88
C SER A 69 -21.40 -1.04 -32.89
N PRO A 70 -22.60 -0.71 -33.44
CA PRO A 70 -23.40 0.44 -33.01
C PRO A 70 -24.83 0.07 -32.56
N VAL A 71 -25.59 1.11 -32.18
CA VAL A 71 -27.05 1.30 -32.27
C VAL A 71 -27.66 1.86 -30.96
N ASP A 72 -27.96 3.16 -31.07
CA ASP A 72 -29.17 3.87 -30.64
C ASP A 72 -29.36 4.35 -29.18
N GLY A 73 -29.66 5.65 -29.09
CA GLY A 73 -30.63 6.17 -28.11
C GLY A 73 -30.13 6.80 -26.82
N THR A 74 -29.92 8.13 -26.86
CA THR A 74 -30.37 9.09 -25.82
C THR A 74 -29.47 9.33 -24.59
N ARG A 75 -28.82 10.51 -24.58
CA ARG A 75 -28.30 11.26 -23.42
C ARG A 75 -29.50 11.84 -22.62
N PRO A 76 -29.43 12.13 -21.29
CA PRO A 76 -28.56 13.21 -20.78
C PRO A 76 -27.98 13.03 -19.36
N SER A 77 -27.11 14.00 -19.05
CA SER A 77 -26.32 14.30 -17.85
C SER A 77 -27.00 14.18 -16.47
N GLY A 78 -26.22 13.82 -15.45
CA GLY A 78 -26.55 13.90 -14.01
C GLY A 78 -25.35 13.51 -13.13
N PRO A 79 -25.31 13.90 -11.85
CA PRO A 79 -24.16 14.58 -11.22
C PRO A 79 -23.11 13.63 -10.62
N VAL A 80 -21.91 14.19 -10.43
CA VAL A 80 -20.80 13.65 -9.62
C VAL A 80 -21.38 13.13 -8.29
N ALA A 81 -21.38 11.81 -8.13
CA ALA A 81 -21.70 11.15 -6.87
C ALA A 81 -20.43 11.10 -5.99
N PRO A 82 -20.60 11.21 -4.66
CA PRO A 82 -19.53 11.55 -3.72
C PRO A 82 -18.52 10.41 -3.54
N ASP A 83 -17.30 10.79 -3.14
CA ASP A 83 -16.24 9.90 -2.68
C ASP A 83 -16.78 8.80 -1.75
N PRO A 84 -16.59 7.49 -2.06
CA PRO A 84 -16.76 6.46 -1.05
C PRO A 84 -15.56 6.55 -0.12
N VAL A 85 -15.74 7.25 1.00
CA VAL A 85 -14.92 7.09 2.20
C VAL A 85 -14.82 5.59 2.53
N SER A 86 -13.64 5.05 2.25
CA SER A 86 -12.98 3.96 2.98
C SER A 86 -13.89 2.96 3.70
N GLU A 87 -14.61 2.13 2.96
CA GLU A 87 -14.73 0.73 3.39
C GLU A 87 -13.36 0.08 3.15
N SER A 88 -12.45 0.31 4.09
CA SER A 88 -11.22 -0.47 4.20
C SER A 88 -11.65 -1.92 4.44
N GLY A 89 -11.74 -2.68 3.35
CA GLY A 89 -12.26 -4.04 3.36
C GLY A 89 -11.66 -4.87 4.49
N ARG A 90 -12.52 -5.49 5.30
CA ARG A 90 -12.09 -6.35 6.41
C ARG A 90 -11.25 -7.49 5.85
N VAL A 91 -10.05 -7.68 6.39
CA VAL A 91 -9.21 -8.85 6.06
C VAL A 91 -9.85 -10.09 6.66
N VAL A 92 -10.26 -11.03 5.82
CA VAL A 92 -10.90 -12.30 6.23
C VAL A 92 -9.94 -13.48 6.21
N ALA A 93 -8.89 -13.41 5.41
CA ALA A 93 -7.89 -14.46 5.31
C ALA A 93 -6.57 -13.93 4.74
N TRP A 94 -5.54 -14.76 4.81
CA TRP A 94 -4.24 -14.51 4.22
C TRP A 94 -3.91 -15.62 3.21
N GLN A 95 -3.57 -15.23 1.98
CA GLN A 95 -3.17 -16.15 0.92
C GLN A 95 -1.67 -16.03 0.66
N GLU A 96 -0.92 -17.12 0.83
CA GLU A 96 0.48 -17.14 0.40
C GLU A 96 0.60 -17.13 -1.12
N ALA A 97 1.51 -16.31 -1.63
CA ALA A 97 1.80 -16.15 -3.05
C ALA A 97 3.29 -15.82 -3.29
N ILE A 98 3.72 -15.99 -4.53
CA ILE A 98 5.00 -15.46 -5.01
C ILE A 98 4.74 -14.06 -5.59
N MET A 99 5.48 -13.08 -5.12
CA MET A 99 5.32 -11.68 -5.51
C MET A 99 5.74 -11.46 -6.97
N ASN A 100 4.85 -10.92 -7.81
CA ASN A 100 5.22 -10.52 -9.19
C ASN A 100 5.82 -9.10 -9.27
N LEU A 101 5.55 -8.29 -8.25
CA LEU A 101 6.03 -6.93 -8.08
C LEU A 101 6.65 -6.80 -6.69
N ASN A 102 7.50 -5.79 -6.51
CA ASN A 102 7.94 -5.44 -5.16
C ASN A 102 6.74 -4.91 -4.36
N ALA A 103 6.68 -5.25 -3.08
CA ALA A 103 5.71 -4.68 -2.15
C ALA A 103 6.37 -4.40 -0.80
N VAL A 104 5.61 -3.85 0.13
CA VAL A 104 6.06 -3.58 1.49
C VAL A 104 5.15 -4.34 2.46
N CYS A 105 5.76 -5.01 3.43
CA CYS A 105 5.03 -5.66 4.52
C CYS A 105 4.29 -4.59 5.34
N SER A 106 2.97 -4.72 5.48
CA SER A 106 2.15 -3.75 6.22
C SER A 106 2.43 -3.73 7.73
N GLN A 107 3.06 -4.76 8.27
CA GLN A 107 3.37 -4.87 9.70
C GLN A 107 4.78 -4.34 10.03
N CYS A 108 5.82 -4.91 9.40
CA CYS A 108 7.21 -4.61 9.74
C CYS A 108 7.92 -3.71 8.73
N ASN A 109 7.22 -3.25 7.69
CA ASN A 109 7.74 -2.36 6.65
C ASN A 109 8.94 -2.93 5.85
N THR A 110 9.16 -4.24 5.92
CA THR A 110 10.20 -4.92 5.13
C THR A 110 9.79 -4.99 3.67
N ILE A 111 10.74 -4.76 2.76
CA ILE A 111 10.52 -4.90 1.32
C ILE A 111 10.36 -6.38 0.97
N LEU A 112 9.25 -6.69 0.31
CA LEU A 112 8.93 -7.98 -0.27
C LEU A 112 9.36 -7.94 -1.73
N GLU A 113 10.55 -8.47 -2.03
CA GLU A 113 11.10 -8.44 -3.38
C GLU A 113 10.27 -9.28 -4.35
N LYS A 114 10.25 -8.89 -5.62
CA LYS A 114 9.73 -9.74 -6.70
C LYS A 114 10.37 -11.13 -6.65
N GLY A 115 9.53 -12.16 -6.74
CA GLY A 115 9.94 -13.56 -6.66
C GLY A 115 10.02 -14.11 -5.23
N SER A 116 9.93 -13.25 -4.20
CA SER A 116 9.84 -13.71 -2.81
C SER A 116 8.43 -14.24 -2.47
N ARG A 117 8.35 -15.09 -1.44
CA ARG A 117 7.09 -15.55 -0.89
C ARG A 117 6.59 -14.56 0.16
N ALA A 118 5.31 -14.22 0.06
CA ALA A 118 4.61 -13.34 1.00
C ALA A 118 3.14 -13.75 1.11
N ALA A 119 2.42 -13.21 2.09
CA ALA A 119 0.99 -13.38 2.22
C ALA A 119 0.25 -12.12 1.77
N ILE A 120 -0.80 -12.28 0.96
CA ILE A 120 -1.68 -11.21 0.52
C ILE A 120 -3.01 -11.34 1.25
N ALA A 121 -3.53 -10.22 1.75
CA ALA A 121 -4.83 -10.18 2.38
C ALA A 121 -5.96 -10.50 1.38
N VAL A 122 -6.83 -11.42 1.77
CA VAL A 122 -8.15 -11.60 1.19
C VAL A 122 -9.09 -10.67 1.96
N VAL A 123 -9.66 -9.68 1.28
CA VAL A 123 -10.52 -8.67 1.89
C VAL A 123 -11.96 -8.80 1.37
N GLU A 124 -12.93 -8.50 2.24
CA GLU A 124 -14.31 -8.26 1.82
C GLU A 124 -14.41 -6.89 1.13
N GLY A 125 -15.05 -6.85 -0.04
CA GLY A 125 -15.20 -5.62 -0.82
C GLY A 125 -13.99 -5.26 -1.70
N THR A 126 -13.91 -3.99 -2.08
CA THR A 126 -12.89 -3.45 -3.00
C THR A 126 -11.78 -2.69 -2.28
N GLY A 127 -11.60 -2.96 -0.98
CA GLY A 127 -10.61 -2.29 -0.14
C GLY A 127 -9.16 -2.65 -0.49
N PRO A 128 -8.19 -1.92 0.09
CA PRO A 128 -6.77 -2.21 -0.08
C PRO A 128 -6.43 -3.62 0.42
N ARG A 129 -5.53 -4.31 -0.29
CA ARG A 129 -5.07 -5.67 0.03
C ARG A 129 -3.65 -5.61 0.58
N PRO A 130 -3.46 -5.43 1.90
CA PRO A 130 -2.13 -5.40 2.47
C PRO A 130 -1.38 -6.72 2.23
N ALA A 131 -0.07 -6.63 2.16
CA ALA A 131 0.84 -7.77 2.06
C ALA A 131 1.64 -7.92 3.35
N LEU A 132 1.94 -9.15 3.76
CA LEU A 132 2.77 -9.47 4.92
C LEU A 132 3.93 -10.39 4.54
N CYS A 133 5.08 -10.20 5.18
CA CYS A 133 6.14 -11.18 5.13
C CYS A 133 5.75 -12.44 5.90
N LEU A 134 6.37 -13.58 5.57
CA LEU A 134 6.06 -14.85 6.24
C LEU A 134 6.43 -14.85 7.74
N THR A 135 7.34 -13.97 8.18
CA THR A 135 7.66 -13.81 9.61
C THR A 135 6.49 -13.19 10.35
N CYS A 136 5.97 -12.05 9.88
CA CYS A 136 4.82 -11.40 10.51
C CYS A 136 3.55 -12.25 10.39
N LEU A 137 3.39 -13.03 9.31
CA LEU A 137 2.28 -13.97 9.21
C LEU A 137 2.32 -15.01 10.34
N LYS A 138 3.49 -15.57 10.64
CA LYS A 138 3.66 -16.55 11.73
C LYS A 138 3.33 -15.97 13.10
N GLU A 139 3.78 -14.74 13.35
CA GLU A 139 3.51 -14.05 14.61
C GLU A 139 2.01 -13.94 14.89
N ILE A 140 1.23 -13.56 13.87
CA ILE A 140 -0.24 -13.45 13.98
C ILE A 140 -0.88 -14.82 14.20
N THR A 141 -0.41 -15.88 13.51
CA THR A 141 -0.96 -17.24 13.72
C THR A 141 -0.69 -17.79 15.13
N HIS A 142 0.41 -17.38 15.77
CA HIS A 142 0.75 -17.80 17.13
C HIS A 142 0.02 -16.99 18.20
N GLU A 143 -0.31 -15.72 17.92
CA GLU A 143 -1.09 -14.87 18.84
C GLU A 143 -2.51 -15.43 19.06
N ASP A 144 -3.11 -16.02 18.04
CA ASP A 144 -4.43 -16.70 18.14
C ASP A 144 -4.36 -17.99 18.97
N GLN A 145 -3.25 -18.74 18.91
CA GLN A 145 -3.06 -19.97 19.69
C GLN A 145 -2.83 -19.66 21.17
N ASN A 146 -1.97 -18.68 21.49
CA ASN A 146 -1.65 -18.32 22.86
C ASN A 146 -2.83 -17.67 23.62
N ARG A 147 -3.79 -17.03 22.91
CA ARG A 147 -5.06 -16.60 23.52
C ARG A 147 -6.03 -17.74 23.80
N SER A 148 -5.90 -18.86 23.09
CA SER A 148 -6.74 -20.05 23.30
C SER A 148 -6.26 -20.88 24.50
N ASP A 149 -4.94 -20.94 24.73
CA ASP A 149 -4.35 -21.73 25.83
C ASP A 149 -4.41 -21.04 27.20
N ASN A 150 -4.56 -19.71 27.26
CA ASN A 150 -4.60 -18.95 28.52
C ASN A 150 -6.01 -18.81 29.13
N ASN A 151 -7.01 -19.53 28.61
CA ASN A 151 -8.40 -19.43 29.06
C ASN A 151 -8.98 -20.78 29.54
N GLU A 152 -8.12 -21.72 29.94
CA GLU A 152 -8.47 -23.01 30.55
C GLU A 152 -7.95 -23.12 31.99
#